data_AF-A0A4V1RG83-F1
#
_entry.id   AF-A0A4V1RG83-F1
#
_cell.length_a   1.000
_cell.length_b   1.000
_cell.length_c   1.000
_cell.angle_alpha   90.00
_cell.angle_beta   90.00
_cell.angle_gamma   90.00
#
_symmetry.space_group_name_H-M   'P 1'
#
loop_
_entity.id
_entity.type
_entity.pdbx_description
1 polymer ?
#
loop_
_entity_poly.entity_id
_entity_poly.type
_entity_poly.pdbx_seq_one_letter_code
_entity_poly.pdbx_strand_id
1 'polypeptide(L)'
;KDNVVYFPNTASCGTATAVSVPCMFSDMPREHYKEELAQHQEGVLDIIQRAGINVLWNDNDGGCKGACDRVPHQNVTALNLPGQCINGECYDEVLFHGLEEYINNLQGDGVIVLHTIGSHGPTYYNRYPPQFRKFTPTCDTNEIQTCSKE
;
A
#
# COMPACT_ATOMS: atom_id res chain seq x y z
N LYS A 1 -26.20 -3.31 4.15
CA LYS A 1 -25.23 -3.69 5.21
C LYS A 1 -24.19 -4.53 4.51
N ASP A 2 -22.97 -4.03 4.40
CA ASP A 2 -22.02 -4.49 3.39
C ASP A 2 -21.14 -5.66 3.87
N ASN A 3 -21.64 -6.47 4.82
CA ASN A 3 -20.94 -7.62 5.41
C ASN A 3 -19.48 -7.35 5.84
N VAL A 4 -19.22 -6.16 6.39
CA VAL A 4 -17.89 -5.74 6.88
C VAL A 4 -17.70 -6.12 8.35
N VAL A 5 -16.56 -6.74 8.68
CA VAL A 5 -16.11 -7.02 10.05
C VAL A 5 -15.06 -5.98 10.46
N TYR A 6 -15.22 -5.35 11.61
CA TYR A 6 -14.32 -4.31 12.13
C TYR A 6 -13.55 -4.80 13.35
N PHE A 7 -12.24 -4.54 13.37
CA PHE A 7 -11.33 -4.89 14.47
C PHE A 7 -10.89 -3.61 15.21
N PRO A 8 -11.53 -3.24 16.33
CA PRO A 8 -11.27 -1.96 17.02
C PRO A 8 -9.92 -1.89 17.72
N ASN A 9 -9.30 -3.05 18.01
CA ASN A 9 -8.08 -3.15 18.80
C ASN A 9 -6.97 -3.78 17.94
N THR A 10 -6.36 -2.97 17.08
CA THR A 10 -5.26 -3.36 16.19
C THR A 10 -4.05 -2.47 16.44
N ALA A 11 -2.86 -3.05 16.43
CA ALA A 11 -1.59 -2.34 16.58
C ALA A 11 -0.65 -2.66 15.41
N SER A 12 0.12 -1.66 14.97
CA SER A 12 1.13 -1.85 13.92
C SER A 12 2.41 -2.46 14.48
N CYS A 13 3.22 -3.05 13.59
CA CYS A 13 4.59 -3.47 13.93
C CYS A 13 5.48 -2.28 14.32
N GLY A 14 5.39 -1.18 13.56
CA GLY A 14 6.17 0.05 13.79
C GLY A 14 5.43 1.29 13.30
N THR A 15 6.16 2.40 13.23
CA THR A 15 5.61 3.73 12.88
C THR A 15 6.07 4.25 11.51
N ALA A 16 6.78 3.42 10.75
CA ALA A 16 7.29 3.77 9.42
C ALA A 16 7.05 2.60 8.45
N THR A 17 6.75 2.91 7.19
CA THR A 17 6.53 1.91 6.13
C THR A 17 7.70 0.94 6.01
N ALA A 18 8.94 1.44 6.06
CA ALA A 18 10.16 0.62 5.99
C ALA A 18 10.29 -0.43 7.10
N VAL A 19 9.65 -0.22 8.26
CA VAL A 19 9.64 -1.18 9.37
C VAL A 19 8.39 -2.05 9.32
N SER A 20 7.22 -1.43 9.15
CA SER A 20 5.94 -2.13 9.28
C SER A 20 5.67 -3.08 8.13
N VAL A 21 5.98 -2.70 6.88
CA VAL A 21 5.68 -3.53 5.72
C VAL A 21 6.46 -4.85 5.78
N PRO A 22 7.80 -4.88 5.91
CA PRO A 22 8.49 -6.16 5.91
C PRO A 22 8.18 -6.98 7.17
N CYS A 23 7.89 -6.35 8.32
CA CYS A 23 7.43 -7.06 9.52
C CYS A 23 6.11 -7.80 9.28
N MET A 24 5.10 -7.14 8.71
CA MET A 24 3.78 -7.74 8.46
C MET A 24 3.82 -8.93 7.50
N PHE A 25 4.78 -8.94 6.58
CA PHE A 25 4.95 -10.04 5.61
C PHE A 25 6.02 -11.06 6.03
N SER A 26 6.66 -10.87 7.19
CA SER A 26 7.59 -11.84 7.77
C SER A 26 6.88 -12.90 8.62
N ASP A 27 7.63 -13.92 9.05
CA ASP A 27 7.21 -14.90 10.05
C ASP A 27 7.47 -14.44 11.50
N MET A 28 8.01 -13.23 11.69
CA MET A 28 8.42 -12.72 12.99
C MET A 28 7.31 -11.91 13.68
N PRO A 29 7.05 -12.14 14.98
CA PRO A 29 6.20 -11.25 15.75
C PRO A 29 6.91 -9.90 15.98
N ARG A 30 6.12 -8.84 16.17
CA ARG A 30 6.61 -7.46 16.41
C ARG A 30 7.76 -7.37 17.41
N GLU A 31 7.69 -8.08 18.54
CA GLU A 31 8.69 -8.02 19.62
C GLU A 31 10.04 -8.65 19.26
N HIS A 32 10.08 -9.47 18.20
CA HIS A 32 11.28 -10.18 17.76
C HIS A 32 11.63 -9.90 16.29
N TYR A 33 10.97 -8.93 15.67
CA TYR A 33 11.24 -8.53 14.30
C TYR A 33 12.68 -8.01 14.17
N LYS A 34 13.39 -8.52 13.16
CA LYS A 34 14.74 -8.10 12.79
C LYS A 34 14.77 -7.81 11.31
N GLU A 35 14.98 -6.54 10.95
CA GLU A 35 14.95 -6.07 9.57
C GLU A 35 15.96 -6.80 8.68
N GLU A 36 17.22 -6.90 9.12
CA GLU A 36 18.25 -7.61 8.35
C GLU A 36 17.88 -9.07 8.09
N LEU A 37 17.29 -9.76 9.07
CA LEU A 37 16.87 -11.14 8.90
C LEU A 37 15.69 -11.25 7.92
N ALA A 38 14.70 -10.37 8.04
CA ALA A 38 13.52 -10.33 7.16
C ALA A 38 13.92 -10.21 5.67
N GLN A 39 14.96 -9.44 5.37
CA GLN A 39 15.47 -9.28 4.00
C GLN A 39 16.14 -10.55 3.45
N HIS A 40 16.68 -11.41 4.32
CA HIS A 40 17.48 -12.59 3.94
C HIS A 40 16.74 -13.93 4.10
N GLN A 41 15.45 -13.92 4.42
CA GLN A 41 14.63 -15.12 4.52
C GLN A 41 13.32 -15.00 3.76
N GLU A 42 12.68 -16.13 3.50
CA GLU A 42 11.35 -16.15 2.87
C GLU A 42 10.30 -15.49 3.79
N GLY A 43 9.48 -14.63 3.22
CA GLY A 43 8.27 -14.10 3.82
C GLY A 43 7.02 -14.87 3.36
N VAL A 44 5.86 -14.42 3.80
CA VAL A 44 4.58 -15.10 3.53
C VAL A 44 4.27 -15.17 2.02
N LEU A 45 4.61 -14.13 1.25
CA LEU A 45 4.35 -14.11 -0.20
C LEU A 45 5.22 -15.11 -0.96
N ASP A 46 6.46 -15.32 -0.52
CA ASP A 46 7.36 -16.35 -1.09
C ASP A 46 6.75 -17.75 -0.89
N ILE A 47 6.25 -18.01 0.31
CA ILE A 47 5.65 -19.30 0.69
C ILE A 47 4.35 -19.54 -0.08
N ILE A 48 3.48 -18.52 -0.19
CA ILE A 48 2.22 -18.58 -0.96
C ILE A 48 2.52 -18.92 -2.42
N GLN A 49 3.46 -18.20 -3.05
CA GLN A 49 3.85 -18.44 -4.42
C GLN A 49 4.43 -19.85 -4.62
N ARG A 50 5.32 -20.29 -3.71
CA ARG A 50 5.90 -21.65 -3.76
C ARG A 50 4.85 -22.75 -3.60
N ALA A 51 3.75 -22.47 -2.89
CA ALA A 51 2.62 -23.38 -2.75
C ALA A 51 1.76 -23.48 -4.03
N GLY A 52 2.08 -22.71 -5.08
CA GLY A 52 1.36 -22.73 -6.36
C GLY A 52 0.20 -21.74 -6.45
N ILE A 53 0.07 -20.82 -5.49
CA ILE A 53 -0.91 -19.74 -5.53
C ILE A 53 -0.30 -18.54 -6.26
N ASN A 54 -1.04 -17.93 -7.17
CA ASN A 54 -0.56 -16.76 -7.90
C ASN A 54 -0.42 -15.56 -6.95
N VAL A 55 0.67 -14.80 -7.08
CA VAL A 55 0.88 -13.58 -6.31
C VAL A 55 1.10 -12.40 -7.25
N LEU A 56 0.46 -11.27 -6.95
CA LEU A 56 0.69 -9.99 -7.61
C LEU A 56 0.75 -8.87 -6.56
N TRP A 57 1.72 -7.98 -6.68
CA TRP A 57 1.81 -6.75 -5.89
C TRP A 57 1.70 -5.51 -6.78
N ASN A 58 0.68 -4.70 -6.58
CA ASN A 58 0.56 -3.37 -7.20
C ASN A 58 0.95 -2.32 -6.17
N ASP A 59 1.96 -1.51 -6.49
CA ASP A 59 2.53 -0.52 -5.58
C ASP A 59 2.24 0.91 -5.99
N ASN A 60 1.66 1.70 -5.06
CA ASN A 60 1.47 3.14 -5.20
C ASN A 60 2.09 3.96 -4.05
N ASP A 61 2.93 3.37 -3.18
CA ASP A 61 3.47 4.01 -1.95
C ASP A 61 5.02 4.13 -1.97
N GLY A 62 5.60 4.17 -3.16
CA GLY A 62 7.06 4.30 -3.32
C GLY A 62 7.83 3.04 -2.90
N GLY A 63 7.25 1.86 -3.12
CA GLY A 63 7.89 0.56 -3.06
C GLY A 63 7.43 -0.34 -1.92
N CYS A 64 7.55 -1.64 -2.13
CA CYS A 64 7.14 -2.70 -1.19
C CYS A 64 8.15 -3.00 -0.07
N LYS A 65 9.23 -2.20 0.02
CA LYS A 65 10.25 -2.27 1.08
C LYS A 65 10.91 -3.66 1.20
N GLY A 66 11.05 -4.39 0.10
CA GLY A 66 11.65 -5.72 0.06
C GLY A 66 10.65 -6.87 0.17
N ALA A 67 9.41 -6.62 0.61
CA ALA A 67 8.41 -7.68 0.84
C ALA A 67 7.92 -8.35 -0.45
N CYS A 68 8.06 -7.69 -1.60
CA CYS A 68 7.59 -8.17 -2.89
C CYS A 68 8.70 -8.52 -3.89
N ASP A 69 9.98 -8.41 -3.51
CA ASP A 69 11.12 -8.50 -4.43
C ASP A 69 11.22 -9.83 -5.18
N ARG A 70 10.60 -10.88 -4.64
CA ARG A 70 10.65 -12.27 -5.12
C ARG A 70 9.32 -12.79 -5.69
N VAL A 71 8.33 -11.90 -5.85
CA VAL A 71 7.02 -12.20 -6.49
C VAL A 71 6.73 -11.20 -7.61
N PRO A 72 5.83 -11.50 -8.58
CA PRO A 72 5.40 -10.53 -9.57
C PRO A 72 4.89 -9.25 -8.91
N HIS A 73 5.48 -8.12 -9.29
CA HIS A 73 5.13 -6.81 -8.74
C HIS A 73 5.28 -5.72 -9.79
N GLN A 74 4.55 -4.63 -9.60
CA GLN A 74 4.61 -3.45 -10.46
C GLN A 74 4.49 -2.17 -9.64
N ASN A 75 5.25 -1.15 -10.05
CA ASN A 75 5.08 0.22 -9.58
C ASN A 75 4.03 0.89 -10.47
N VAL A 76 2.78 0.97 -9.99
CA VAL A 76 1.68 1.56 -10.76
C VAL A 76 1.76 3.08 -10.81
N THR A 77 2.44 3.72 -9.84
CA THR A 77 2.71 5.16 -9.87
C THR A 77 3.52 5.55 -11.11
N ALA A 78 4.45 4.68 -11.53
CA ALA A 78 5.31 4.92 -12.70
C ALA A 78 4.53 4.96 -14.04
N LEU A 79 3.30 4.44 -14.08
CA LEU A 79 2.44 4.54 -15.26
C LEU A 79 2.00 5.99 -15.53
N ASN A 80 2.02 6.85 -14.50
CA ASN A 80 1.69 8.27 -14.57
C ASN A 80 0.40 8.54 -15.37
N LEU A 81 -0.68 7.85 -15.00
CA LEU A 81 -1.94 7.88 -15.75
C LEU A 81 -2.53 9.31 -15.79
N PRO A 82 -2.96 9.79 -16.97
CA PRO A 82 -3.48 11.15 -17.11
C PRO A 82 -4.63 11.44 -16.16
N GLY A 83 -4.53 12.55 -15.41
CA GLY A 83 -5.58 12.98 -14.48
C GLY A 83 -5.66 12.19 -13.16
N GLN A 84 -4.81 11.18 -12.97
CA GLN A 84 -4.76 10.40 -11.72
C GLN A 84 -3.51 10.69 -10.89
N CYS A 85 -2.52 11.37 -11.46
CA CYS A 85 -1.22 11.63 -10.82
C CYS A 85 -0.91 13.13 -10.74
N ILE A 86 -0.32 13.53 -9.62
CA ILE A 86 0.08 14.90 -9.28
C ILE A 86 1.53 14.84 -8.78
N ASN A 87 2.45 15.44 -9.53
CA ASN A 87 3.86 15.56 -9.16
C ASN A 87 4.55 14.23 -8.77
N GLY A 88 4.21 13.14 -9.45
CA GLY A 88 4.81 11.82 -9.21
C GLY A 88 4.15 11.02 -8.08
N GLU A 89 3.09 11.51 -7.45
CA GLU A 89 2.19 10.76 -6.57
C GLU A 89 0.86 10.54 -7.29
N CYS A 90 0.20 9.40 -7.10
CA CYS A 90 -1.09 9.13 -7.74
C CYS A 90 -2.19 8.83 -6.72
N TYR A 91 -3.45 9.10 -7.09
CA TYR A 91 -4.59 8.58 -6.35
C TYR A 91 -4.58 7.05 -6.39
N ASP A 92 -4.96 6.38 -5.30
CA ASP A 92 -4.92 4.92 -5.19
C ASP A 92 -5.81 4.18 -6.19
N GLU A 93 -6.74 4.88 -6.87
CA GLU A 93 -7.51 4.33 -7.99
C GLU A 93 -6.61 3.71 -9.08
N VAL A 94 -5.38 4.22 -9.27
CA VAL A 94 -4.42 3.67 -10.25
C VAL A 94 -4.08 2.19 -9.98
N LEU A 95 -4.23 1.71 -8.74
CA LEU A 95 -3.95 0.32 -8.36
C LEU A 95 -4.88 -0.68 -9.08
N PHE A 96 -6.02 -0.22 -9.58
CA PHE A 96 -6.98 -1.03 -10.33
C PHE A 96 -6.72 -1.04 -11.85
N HIS A 97 -5.76 -0.27 -12.35
CA HIS A 97 -5.44 -0.23 -13.78
C HIS A 97 -4.98 -1.62 -14.27
N GLY A 98 -5.72 -2.21 -15.21
CA GLY A 98 -5.46 -3.54 -15.75
C GLY A 98 -5.77 -4.70 -14.79
N LEU A 99 -6.21 -4.42 -13.55
CA LEU A 99 -6.41 -5.46 -12.54
C LEU A 99 -7.59 -6.39 -12.87
N GLU A 100 -8.66 -5.86 -13.45
CA GLU A 100 -9.81 -6.66 -13.88
C GLU A 100 -9.41 -7.67 -14.96
N GLU A 101 -8.61 -7.26 -15.94
CA GLU A 101 -8.10 -8.16 -16.98
C GLU A 101 -7.18 -9.25 -16.40
N TYR A 102 -6.31 -8.88 -15.45
CA TYR A 102 -5.48 -9.84 -14.74
C TYR A 102 -6.33 -10.89 -14.01
N ILE A 103 -7.34 -10.45 -13.26
CA ILE A 103 -8.25 -11.35 -12.51
C ILE A 103 -9.01 -12.27 -13.47
N ASN A 104 -9.51 -11.75 -14.59
CA ASN A 104 -10.27 -12.54 -15.57
C ASN A 104 -9.43 -13.63 -16.25
N ASN A 105 -8.11 -13.43 -16.36
CA ASN A 105 -7.18 -14.40 -16.93
C ASN A 105 -6.53 -15.31 -15.89
N LEU A 106 -6.74 -15.04 -14.59
CA LEU A 106 -6.13 -15.80 -13.50
C LEU A 106 -6.61 -17.25 -13.51
N GLN A 107 -5.67 -18.19 -13.42
CA GLN A 107 -5.97 -19.62 -13.29
C GLN A 107 -5.66 -20.08 -11.87
N GLY A 108 -6.65 -20.64 -11.19
CA GLY A 108 -6.53 -21.08 -9.79
C GLY A 108 -6.60 -19.92 -8.80
N ASP A 109 -6.11 -20.16 -7.59
CA ASP A 109 -6.16 -19.19 -6.51
C ASP A 109 -5.13 -18.06 -6.71
N GLY A 110 -5.43 -16.88 -6.18
CA GLY A 110 -4.54 -15.73 -6.21
C GLY A 110 -4.60 -14.86 -4.97
N VAL A 111 -3.45 -14.28 -4.64
CA VAL A 111 -3.29 -13.24 -3.63
C VAL A 111 -2.76 -11.99 -4.32
N ILE A 112 -3.57 -10.92 -4.27
CA ILE A 112 -3.23 -9.63 -4.85
C ILE A 112 -3.05 -8.64 -3.71
N VAL A 113 -1.89 -8.00 -3.64
CA VAL A 113 -1.60 -6.93 -2.69
C VAL A 113 -1.72 -5.58 -3.39
N LEU A 114 -2.56 -4.70 -2.85
CA LEU A 114 -2.70 -3.31 -3.28
C LEU A 114 -2.06 -2.42 -2.21
N HIS A 115 -0.87 -1.90 -2.49
CA HIS A 115 -0.12 -1.08 -1.54
C HIS A 115 -0.40 0.41 -1.81
N THR A 116 -1.32 0.96 -1.00
CA THR A 116 -1.86 2.31 -1.14
C THR A 116 -0.95 3.37 -0.53
N ILE A 117 -0.87 4.55 -1.15
CA ILE A 117 -0.29 5.75 -0.52
C ILE A 117 -1.19 6.30 0.59
N GLY A 118 -2.50 6.06 0.49
CA GLY A 118 -3.47 6.33 1.54
C GLY A 118 -3.41 7.77 2.06
N SER A 119 -3.01 7.93 3.31
CA SER A 119 -2.94 9.23 4.00
C SER A 119 -1.52 9.78 4.14
N HIS A 120 -0.59 9.40 3.26
CA HIS A 120 0.79 9.87 3.31
C HIS A 120 0.87 11.41 3.26
N GLY A 121 1.59 11.99 4.23
CA GLY A 121 1.83 13.43 4.35
C GLY A 121 3.20 13.86 3.78
N PRO A 122 3.54 15.15 3.84
CA PRO A 122 2.73 16.24 4.36
C PRO A 122 1.65 16.74 3.36
N THR A 123 1.66 16.25 2.12
CA THR A 123 0.75 16.66 1.04
C THR A 123 -0.64 16.00 1.14
N TYR A 124 -1.24 15.96 2.33
CA TYR A 124 -2.52 15.27 2.57
C TYR A 124 -3.64 15.69 1.59
N TYR A 125 -3.64 16.95 1.18
CA TYR A 125 -4.59 17.51 0.21
C TYR A 125 -4.51 16.89 -1.19
N ASN A 126 -3.41 16.22 -1.54
CA ASN A 126 -3.25 15.47 -2.79
C ASN A 126 -3.72 14.00 -2.67
N ARG A 127 -4.22 13.57 -1.50
CA ARG A 127 -4.66 12.17 -1.27
C ARG A 127 -6.11 11.90 -1.67
N TYR A 128 -6.86 12.95 -1.95
CA TYR A 128 -8.28 12.82 -2.27
C TYR A 128 -8.69 13.80 -3.38
N PRO A 129 -9.56 13.38 -4.32
CA PRO A 129 -10.16 14.29 -5.28
C PRO A 129 -11.24 15.19 -4.64
N PRO A 130 -11.64 16.29 -5.32
CA PRO A 130 -12.53 17.32 -4.74
C PRO A 130 -13.84 16.80 -4.14
N GLN A 131 -14.43 15.74 -4.71
CA GLN A 131 -15.68 15.14 -4.22
C GLN A 131 -15.58 14.55 -2.81
N PHE A 132 -14.37 14.27 -2.31
CA PHE A 132 -14.16 13.75 -0.97
C PHE A 132 -13.71 14.83 0.03
N ARG A 133 -13.58 16.09 -0.39
CA ARG A 133 -13.28 17.25 0.48
C ARG A 133 -14.50 17.65 1.31
N LYS A 134 -14.90 16.81 2.26
CA LYS A 134 -16.09 17.01 3.10
C LYS A 134 -15.86 17.95 4.27
N PHE A 135 -14.69 17.85 4.90
CA PHE A 135 -14.32 18.67 6.05
C PHE A 135 -13.55 19.89 5.55
N THR A 136 -14.00 21.07 5.97
CA THR A 136 -13.42 22.35 5.56
C THR A 136 -13.34 23.33 6.73
N PRO A 137 -12.37 24.27 6.68
CA PRO A 137 -11.30 24.39 5.67
C PRO A 137 -10.25 23.25 5.74
N THR A 138 -9.35 23.22 4.76
CA THR A 138 -8.26 22.23 4.70
C THR A 138 -6.89 22.91 4.63
N CYS A 139 -5.84 22.16 4.93
CA CYS A 139 -4.45 22.58 4.86
C CYS A 139 -3.84 22.18 3.51
N ASP A 140 -4.00 23.04 2.50
CA ASP A 140 -3.57 22.76 1.11
C ASP A 140 -2.11 23.20 0.87
N THR A 141 -1.19 22.76 1.75
CA THR A 141 0.25 23.03 1.69
C THR A 141 1.04 21.86 2.26
N ASN A 142 2.31 21.71 1.84
CA ASN A 142 3.25 20.78 2.46
C ASN A 142 3.89 21.34 3.75
N GLU A 143 3.73 22.64 4.02
CA GLU A 143 4.15 23.30 5.25
C GLU A 143 3.08 23.20 6.35
N ILE A 144 2.67 21.97 6.68
CA ILE A 144 1.50 21.68 7.55
C ILE A 144 1.56 22.34 8.93
N GLN A 145 2.76 22.64 9.43
CA GLN A 145 2.99 23.34 10.70
C GLN A 145 2.47 24.79 10.70
N THR A 146 2.25 25.38 9.52
CA THR A 146 1.78 26.76 9.33
C THR A 146 0.25 26.87 9.30
N CYS A 147 -0.44 25.73 9.16
CA CYS A 147 -1.89 25.71 9.09
C CYS A 147 -2.53 26.05 10.44
N SER A 148 -3.71 26.68 10.39
CA SER A 148 -4.48 27.02 11.60
C SER A 148 -4.94 25.75 12.32
N LYS A 149 -4.99 25.83 13.65
CA LYS A 149 -5.69 24.83 14.48
C LYS A 149 -7.15 25.27 14.60
N GLU A 150 -8.06 24.36 14.27
CA GLU A 150 -9.51 24.56 14.35
C GLU A 150 -10.14 23.72 15.46
#